data_AF-A0A497R5W5-F1
#
_entry.id   AF-A0A497R5W5-F1
#
_cell.length_a   1.000
_cell.length_b   1.000
_cell.length_c   1.000
_cell.angle_alpha   90.00
_cell.angle_beta   90.00
_cell.angle_gamma   90.00
#
_symmetry.space_group_name_H-M   'P 1'
#
loop_
_entity.id
_entity.type
_entity.pdbx_description
1 polymer ?
#
loop_
_entity_poly.entity_id
_entity_poly.type
_entity_poly.pdbx_seq_one_letter_code
_entity_poly.pdbx_strand_id
1 'polypeptide(L)'
;MSEVNIIYDKIGIKSDKKLTFFKFFISAKTIRKWSDNFFVLHGVPESISDFMQGRASVTVGSKNYLNKVKQAVEWYRRVMDRFPIPP
;
A
#
# COMPACT_ATOMS: atom_id res chain seq x y z
N MET A 1 -19.80 24.29 4.55
CA MET A 1 -20.68 23.21 5.08
C MET A 1 -21.89 22.91 4.18
N SER A 2 -22.22 23.75 3.19
CA SER A 2 -23.37 23.56 2.29
C SER A 2 -23.10 22.65 1.09
N GLU A 3 -21.92 22.72 0.46
CA GLU A 3 -21.65 22.03 -0.81
C GLU A 3 -21.47 20.51 -0.68
N VAL A 4 -20.89 20.08 0.43
CA VAL A 4 -20.62 18.66 0.71
C VAL A 4 -21.93 17.85 0.78
N ASN A 5 -23.01 18.45 1.29
CA ASN A 5 -24.32 17.80 1.44
C ASN A 5 -25.03 17.58 0.09
N ILE A 6 -24.73 18.38 -0.93
CA ILE A 6 -25.38 18.30 -2.25
C ILE A 6 -24.87 17.08 -3.03
N ILE A 7 -23.59 16.72 -2.84
CA ILE A 7 -22.99 15.55 -3.51
C ILE A 7 -23.60 14.26 -2.96
N TYR A 8 -23.79 14.15 -1.63
CA TYR A 8 -24.32 12.94 -1.00
C TYR A 8 -25.77 12.63 -1.38
N ASP A 9 -26.58 13.65 -1.69
CA ASP A 9 -27.99 13.48 -2.05
C ASP A 9 -28.18 12.96 -3.49
N LYS A 10 -27.28 13.34 -4.42
CA LYS A 10 -27.32 12.91 -5.84
C LYS A 10 -27.00 11.43 -6.08
N ILE A 11 -26.38 10.75 -5.11
CA ILE A 11 -25.94 9.34 -5.20
C ILE A 11 -26.87 8.37 -4.46
N GLY A 12 -28.00 8.85 -3.91
CA GLY A 12 -29.02 7.99 -3.30
C GLY A 12 -28.60 7.31 -1.99
N ILE A 13 -27.55 7.79 -1.32
CA ILE A 13 -27.09 7.22 -0.05
C ILE A 13 -27.81 7.95 1.09
N LYS A 14 -28.79 7.30 1.73
CA LYS A 14 -29.45 7.82 2.93
C LYS A 14 -28.41 8.07 4.03
N SER A 15 -28.34 9.31 4.50
CA SER A 15 -27.50 9.74 5.62
C SER A 15 -27.96 9.07 6.93
N ASP A 16 -27.48 7.86 7.18
CA ASP A 16 -27.67 7.19 8.46
C ASP A 16 -26.72 7.79 9.50
N LYS A 17 -27.26 8.38 10.57
CA LYS A 17 -26.53 9.20 11.56
C LYS A 17 -25.55 8.41 12.45
N LYS A 18 -25.34 7.12 12.16
CA LYS A 18 -24.28 6.27 12.73
C LYS A 18 -23.02 6.20 11.86
N LEU A 19 -23.04 6.79 10.65
CA LEU A 19 -21.99 6.66 9.63
C LEU A 19 -21.03 7.85 9.57
N THR A 20 -20.73 8.49 10.70
CA THR A 20 -19.82 9.67 10.74
C THR A 20 -18.54 9.45 11.55
N PHE A 21 -18.37 8.32 12.25
CA PHE A 21 -17.11 7.98 12.94
C PHE A 21 -16.24 6.97 12.16
N PHE A 22 -16.80 6.28 11.16
CA PHE A 22 -16.08 5.30 10.33
C PHE A 22 -15.39 5.94 9.11
N LYS A 23 -14.91 7.19 9.25
CA LYS A 23 -14.51 7.99 8.08
C LYS A 23 -13.13 7.65 7.49
N PHE A 24 -12.16 7.09 8.23
CA PHE A 24 -10.85 6.72 7.65
C PHE A 24 -10.07 5.67 8.46
N PHE A 25 -10.69 4.56 8.89
CA PHE A 25 -9.89 3.47 9.44
C PHE A 25 -9.26 2.65 8.31
N ILE A 26 -8.04 3.03 7.92
CA ILE A 26 -7.22 2.21 7.04
C ILE A 26 -6.71 1.02 7.86
N SER A 27 -7.22 -0.17 7.58
CA SER A 27 -6.75 -1.39 8.24
C SER A 27 -5.29 -1.68 7.86
N ALA A 28 -4.52 -2.31 8.75
CA ALA A 28 -3.15 -2.74 8.46
C ALA A 28 -3.06 -3.62 7.20
N LYS A 29 -4.09 -4.46 6.96
CA LYS A 29 -4.23 -5.27 5.75
C LYS A 29 -4.34 -4.41 4.49
N THR A 30 -5.07 -3.30 4.57
CA THR A 30 -5.22 -2.34 3.46
C THR A 30 -3.88 -1.68 3.14
N ILE A 31 -3.14 -1.22 4.15
CA ILE A 31 -1.80 -0.63 3.97
C ILE A 31 -0.85 -1.62 3.28
N ARG A 32 -0.84 -2.88 3.73
CA ARG A 32 0.02 -3.93 3.15
C ARG A 32 -0.31 -4.25 1.68
N LYS A 33 -1.59 -4.20 1.30
CA LYS A 33 -2.01 -4.35 -0.11
C LYS A 33 -1.63 -3.13 -0.94
N TRP A 34 -1.80 -1.94 -0.37
CA TRP A 34 -1.42 -0.71 -1.04
C TRP A 34 0.08 -0.65 -1.31
N SER A 35 0.92 -0.98 -0.32
CA SER A 35 2.38 -0.99 -0.49
C SER A 35 2.80 -1.98 -1.57
N ASP A 36 2.15 -3.15 -1.63
CA ASP A 36 2.40 -4.17 -2.65
C ASP A 36 2.09 -3.66 -4.06
N ASN A 37 0.88 -3.12 -4.25
CA ASN A 37 0.46 -2.53 -5.52
C ASN A 37 1.39 -1.40 -5.96
N PHE A 38 1.83 -0.59 -5.00
CA PHE A 38 2.74 0.51 -5.26
C PHE A 38 4.11 0.01 -5.73
N PHE A 39 4.67 -1.03 -5.11
CA PHE A 39 5.91 -1.65 -5.57
C PHE A 39 5.79 -2.25 -6.97
N VAL A 40 4.71 -3.00 -7.23
CA VAL A 40 4.44 -3.60 -8.56
C VAL A 40 4.31 -2.52 -9.63
N LEU A 41 3.59 -1.43 -9.35
CA LEU A 41 3.44 -0.29 -10.28
C LEU A 41 4.77 0.36 -10.63
N HIS A 42 5.75 0.31 -9.72
CA HIS A 42 7.09 0.88 -9.90
C HIS A 42 8.10 -0.14 -10.43
N GLY A 43 7.64 -1.31 -10.89
CA GLY A 43 8.47 -2.33 -11.54
C GLY A 43 9.27 -3.21 -10.58
N VAL A 44 8.96 -3.19 -9.29
CA VAL A 44 9.58 -4.10 -8.32
C VAL A 44 9.10 -5.53 -8.60
N PRO A 45 10.00 -6.52 -8.70
CA PRO A 45 9.61 -7.91 -8.89
C PRO A 45 8.78 -8.43 -7.69
N GLU A 46 7.72 -9.18 -7.96
CA GLU A 46 6.81 -9.74 -6.95
C GLU A 46 7.57 -10.54 -5.87
N SER A 47 8.55 -11.36 -6.26
CA SER A 47 9.40 -12.12 -5.32
C SER A 47 10.20 -11.24 -4.35
N ILE A 48 10.53 -10.01 -4.75
CA ILE A 48 11.21 -9.03 -3.89
C ILE A 48 10.18 -8.27 -3.03
N SER A 49 9.02 -7.90 -3.59
CA SER A 49 7.91 -7.30 -2.82
C SER A 49 7.43 -8.22 -1.69
N ASP A 50 7.24 -9.51 -2.00
CA ASP A 50 6.87 -10.53 -1.02
C ASP A 50 7.94 -10.75 0.03
N PHE A 51 9.22 -10.67 -0.36
CA PHE A 51 10.33 -10.74 0.59
C PHE A 51 10.35 -9.52 1.52
N MET A 52 10.17 -8.31 0.98
CA MET A 52 10.11 -7.07 1.75
C MET A 52 8.95 -7.04 2.74
N GLN A 53 7.80 -7.60 2.36
CA GLN A 53 6.63 -7.72 3.23
C GLN A 53 6.73 -8.90 4.22
N GLY A 54 7.74 -9.77 4.08
CA GLY A 54 7.86 -11.00 4.86
C GLY A 54 6.75 -12.03 4.57
N ARG A 55 6.23 -12.07 3.34
CA ARG A 55 5.27 -13.08 2.86
C ARG A 55 5.95 -14.36 2.39
N ALA A 56 7.18 -14.25 1.87
CA ALA A 56 7.90 -15.40 1.35
C ALA A 56 8.63 -16.15 2.48
N SER A 57 8.42 -17.47 2.60
CA SER A 57 9.31 -18.32 3.39
C SER A 57 10.67 -18.40 2.69
N VAL A 58 11.75 -18.06 3.39
CA VAL A 58 13.09 -18.08 2.81
C VAL A 58 13.55 -19.53 2.75
N THR A 59 13.28 -20.21 1.63
CA THR A 59 13.62 -21.63 1.45
C THR A 59 15.03 -21.86 0.94
N VAL A 60 16.02 -21.01 1.22
CA VAL A 60 17.36 -21.24 0.66
C VAL A 60 18.44 -20.58 1.51
N GLY A 61 19.56 -21.27 1.72
CA GLY A 61 20.63 -20.92 2.64
C GLY A 61 21.22 -19.52 2.51
N SER A 62 22.11 -19.16 3.45
CA SER A 62 22.58 -17.80 3.77
C SER A 62 22.93 -16.91 2.58
N LYS A 63 23.47 -17.48 1.49
CA LYS A 63 23.85 -16.78 0.26
C LYS A 63 22.64 -16.21 -0.51
N ASN A 64 21.53 -16.93 -0.56
CA ASN A 64 20.30 -16.46 -1.23
C ASN A 64 19.60 -15.37 -0.42
N TYR A 65 19.60 -15.52 0.91
CA TYR A 65 19.05 -14.50 1.80
C TYR A 65 19.79 -13.17 1.65
N LEU A 66 21.13 -13.17 1.73
CA LEU A 66 21.93 -11.96 1.60
C LEU A 66 21.70 -11.27 0.24
N ASN A 67 21.56 -12.05 -0.83
CA ASN A 67 21.26 -11.51 -2.15
C ASN A 67 19.87 -10.85 -2.20
N LYS A 68 18.83 -11.49 -1.66
CA LYS A 68 17.48 -10.93 -1.57
C LYS A 68 17.43 -9.66 -0.71
N VAL A 69 18.17 -9.62 0.40
CA VAL A 69 18.30 -8.41 1.23
C VAL A 69 18.90 -7.26 0.43
N LYS A 70 20.02 -7.48 -0.27
CA LYS A 70 20.64 -6.44 -1.10
C LYS A 70 19.70 -5.94 -2.21
N GLN A 71 19.01 -6.85 -2.88
CA GLN A 71 18.02 -6.50 -3.91
C GLN A 71 16.85 -5.70 -3.34
N ALA A 72 16.32 -6.10 -2.18
CA ALA A 72 15.23 -5.40 -1.52
C ALA A 72 15.61 -3.96 -1.14
N VAL A 73 16.81 -3.75 -0.58
CA VAL A 73 17.32 -2.42 -0.24
C VAL A 73 17.46 -1.54 -1.48
N GLU A 74 18.05 -2.09 -2.54
CA GLU A 74 18.25 -1.38 -3.81
C GLU A 74 16.91 -0.97 -4.45
N TRP A 75 15.95 -1.90 -4.52
CA TRP A 75 14.62 -1.59 -5.05
C TRP A 75 13.87 -0.58 -4.20
N TYR A 76 13.92 -0.72 -2.88
CA TYR A 76 13.28 0.24 -1.98
C TYR A 76 13.83 1.65 -2.18
N ARG A 77 15.17 1.79 -2.30
CA ARG A 77 15.82 3.08 -2.56
C ARG A 77 15.31 3.72 -3.86
N ARG A 78 15.27 2.97 -4.95
CA ARG A 78 14.78 3.46 -6.26
C ARG A 78 13.34 3.96 -6.21
N VAL A 79 12.51 3.28 -5.42
CA VAL A 79 11.09 3.61 -5.29
C VAL A 79 10.89 4.83 -4.36
N MET A 80 11.71 4.98 -3.32
CA MET A 80 11.61 6.10 -2.38
C MET A 80 11.84 7.46 -3.03
N ASP A 81 12.68 7.53 -4.07
CA ASP A 81 12.91 8.77 -4.83
C ASP A 81 11.64 9.28 -5.55
N ARG A 82 10.57 8.46 -5.61
CA ARG A 82 9.28 8.80 -6.23
C ARG A 82 8.28 9.38 -5.22
N PHE A 83 8.66 9.50 -3.94
CA PHE A 83 7.88 10.15 -2.90
C PHE A 83 8.44 11.54 -2.56
N PRO A 84 7.56 12.52 -2.21
CA PRO A 84 6.10 12.43 -2.18
C PRO A 84 5.49 12.46 -3.58
N ILE A 85 4.38 11.74 -3.76
CA ILE A 85 3.59 11.82 -4.99
C ILE A 85 3.07 13.26 -5.06
N PRO A 86 3.40 14.05 -6.11
CA PRO A 86 2.90 15.42 -6.23
C PRO A 86 1.36 15.41 -6.23
N PRO A 87 0.71 16.43 -5.63
CA PRO A 87 -0.73 16.47 -5.42
C PRO A 87 -1.54 16.49 -6.72
#